data_AF-A0A124ITH0-F1
#
_entry.id   AF-A0A124ITH0-F1
#
_cell.length_a   1.000
_cell.length_b   1.000
_cell.length_c   1.000
_cell.angle_alpha   90.00
_cell.angle_beta   90.00
_cell.angle_gamma   90.00
#
_symmetry.space_group_name_H-M   'P 1'
#
loop_
_entity.id
_entity.type
_entity.pdbx_description
1 polymer ?
#
loop_
_entity_poly.entity_id
_entity_poly.type
_entity_poly.pdbx_seq_one_letter_code
_entity_poly.pdbx_strand_id
1 'polypeptide(L)'
;MAGEAAVAVGLGAFAEEEYSTRRVNELIQLYRRLQELRRRILQDVEEEVGEDTAEVASKIAAAVRRYAPEIDEALAEFRKLGADPVKASLESAVEEYAEVLRLDVPVGGGKTLEDLLYESRDEVLDKLHEIMMALFMEYVEISKTCGRGCPPEATRKLEKLATLELATYVIHTLFRRQKIGREAAVAALEEIVDEILSG
;
A
#
# COMPACT_ATOMS: atom_id res chain seq x y z
N MET A 1 13.91 12.99 0.96
CA MET A 1 12.79 13.38 0.07
C MET A 1 12.14 12.16 -0.57
N ALA A 2 12.88 11.18 -1.08
CA ALA A 2 12.28 9.94 -1.62
C ALA A 2 11.36 9.18 -0.62
N GLY A 3 11.69 9.19 0.68
CA GLY A 3 10.85 8.52 1.68
C GLY A 3 9.46 9.13 1.89
N GLU A 4 9.32 10.46 1.87
CA GLU A 4 8.00 11.09 1.95
C GLU A 4 7.18 10.79 0.69
N ALA A 5 7.83 10.76 -0.47
CA ALA A 5 7.18 10.40 -1.72
C ALA A 5 6.67 8.95 -1.70
N ALA A 6 7.50 8.00 -1.25
CA ALA A 6 7.12 6.59 -1.10
C ALA A 6 5.93 6.44 -0.16
N VAL A 7 5.96 7.10 1.00
CA VAL A 7 4.84 7.10 1.96
C VAL A 7 3.56 7.62 1.31
N ALA A 8 3.63 8.76 0.63
CA ALA A 8 2.46 9.42 0.07
C ALA A 8 1.74 8.61 -1.01
N VAL A 9 2.50 7.87 -1.83
CA VAL A 9 1.93 7.04 -2.90
C VAL A 9 1.76 5.58 -2.51
N GLY A 10 2.39 5.10 -1.44
CA GLY A 10 2.37 3.68 -1.08
C GLY A 10 1.39 3.32 0.02
N LEU A 11 1.25 4.14 1.07
CA LEU A 11 0.36 3.83 2.18
C LEU A 11 -1.10 3.76 1.70
N GLY A 12 -1.79 2.68 2.08
CA GLY A 12 -3.20 2.44 1.73
C GLY A 12 -3.42 1.98 0.29
N ALA A 13 -2.36 1.89 -0.53
CA ALA A 13 -2.47 1.52 -1.94
C ALA A 13 -3.16 0.18 -2.16
N PHE A 14 -2.87 -0.81 -1.31
CA PHE A 14 -3.41 -2.15 -1.47
C PHE A 14 -4.89 -2.21 -1.04
N ALA A 15 -5.24 -1.57 0.08
CA ALA A 15 -6.63 -1.45 0.52
C ALA A 15 -7.50 -0.72 -0.52
N GLU A 16 -6.99 0.38 -1.08
CA GLU A 16 -7.72 1.21 -2.03
C GLU A 16 -7.92 0.52 -3.39
N GLU A 17 -6.84 -0.01 -3.99
CA GLU A 17 -6.90 -0.53 -5.37
C GLU A 17 -7.50 -1.94 -5.46
N GLU A 18 -7.38 -2.78 -4.42
CA GLU A 18 -7.95 -4.14 -4.45
C GLU A 18 -9.38 -4.21 -3.92
N TYR A 19 -9.68 -3.50 -2.82
CA TYR A 19 -10.96 -3.65 -2.12
C TYR A 19 -11.97 -2.55 -2.41
N SER A 20 -11.60 -1.59 -3.29
CA SER A 20 -12.50 -0.56 -3.81
C SER A 20 -13.31 0.10 -2.69
N THR A 21 -12.67 0.46 -1.58
CA THR A 21 -13.30 1.15 -0.45
C THR A 21 -13.88 2.47 -0.93
N ARG A 22 -15.11 2.42 -1.42
CA ARG A 22 -15.92 3.60 -1.67
C ARG A 22 -16.39 4.08 -0.29
N ARG A 23 -15.66 5.01 0.32
CA ARG A 23 -16.18 6.36 0.66
C ARG A 23 -15.34 7.19 1.67
N VAL A 24 -15.65 8.50 1.62
CA VAL A 24 -15.54 9.59 2.63
C VAL A 24 -14.17 10.18 2.96
N ASN A 25 -13.38 10.57 1.95
CA ASN A 25 -12.72 11.87 2.10
C ASN A 25 -13.08 12.78 0.93
N GLU A 26 -14.16 13.53 1.12
CA GLU A 26 -14.49 14.75 0.38
C GLU A 26 -13.47 15.88 0.64
N LEU A 27 -12.37 15.58 1.35
CA LEU A 27 -11.16 16.36 1.36
C LEU A 27 -10.26 16.01 0.14
N ILE A 28 -10.42 16.88 -0.87
CA ILE A 28 -9.36 17.53 -1.65
C ILE A 28 -8.79 16.72 -2.83
N GLN A 29 -8.80 17.35 -4.01
CA GLN A 29 -8.12 16.91 -5.25
C GLN A 29 -6.69 16.37 -5.08
N LEU A 30 -6.04 16.66 -3.95
CA LEU A 30 -4.70 16.20 -3.59
C LEU A 30 -4.58 14.70 -3.46
N TYR A 31 -5.51 14.04 -2.77
CA TYR A 31 -5.49 12.58 -2.67
C TYR A 31 -5.73 11.94 -4.04
N ARG A 32 -6.64 12.51 -4.84
CA ARG A 32 -6.83 12.10 -6.24
C ARG A 32 -5.53 12.22 -7.06
N ARG A 33 -4.80 13.33 -6.93
CA ARG A 33 -3.52 13.53 -7.64
C ARG A 33 -2.48 12.49 -7.22
N LEU A 34 -2.39 12.18 -5.92
CA LEU A 34 -1.51 11.12 -5.42
C LEU A 34 -1.92 9.72 -5.92
N GLN A 35 -3.23 9.43 -5.97
CA GLN A 35 -3.76 8.17 -6.53
C GLN A 35 -3.45 8.03 -8.03
N GLU A 36 -3.60 9.11 -8.81
CA GLU A 36 -3.22 9.12 -10.23
C GLU A 36 -1.73 8.86 -10.43
N LEU A 37 -0.87 9.47 -9.60
CA LEU A 37 0.57 9.23 -9.61
C LEU A 37 0.91 7.79 -9.20
N ARG A 38 0.28 7.27 -8.15
CA ARG A 38 0.41 5.87 -7.71
C ARG A 38 0.09 4.91 -8.87
N ARG A 39 -1.03 5.11 -9.56
CA ARG A 39 -1.42 4.26 -10.70
C ARG A 39 -0.41 4.29 -11.84
N ARG A 40 0.14 5.47 -12.17
CA ARG A 40 1.21 5.59 -13.16
C ARG A 40 2.48 4.85 -12.72
N ILE A 41 2.87 4.97 -11.46
CA ILE A 41 4.03 4.25 -10.89
C ILE A 41 3.81 2.73 -10.97
N LEU A 42 2.63 2.26 -10.55
CA LEU A 42 2.29 0.84 -10.59
C LEU A 42 2.28 0.31 -12.03
N GLN A 43 1.72 1.07 -12.98
CA GLN A 43 1.72 0.69 -14.38
C GLN A 43 3.14 0.60 -14.96
N ASP A 44 4.00 1.60 -14.72
CA ASP A 44 5.38 1.58 -15.18
C ASP A 44 6.14 0.36 -14.60
N VAL A 45 5.93 0.06 -13.31
CA VAL A 45 6.55 -1.10 -12.66
C VAL A 45 6.02 -2.41 -13.26
N GLU A 46 4.72 -2.55 -13.49
CA GLU A 46 4.13 -3.74 -14.11
C GLU A 46 4.64 -4.01 -15.55
N GLU A 47 5.01 -2.95 -16.27
CA GLU A 47 5.62 -3.02 -17.60
C GLU A 47 7.12 -3.36 -17.54
N GLU A 48 7.82 -2.91 -16.48
CA GLU A 48 9.25 -3.13 -16.27
C GLU A 48 9.58 -4.44 -15.54
N VAL A 49 8.65 -5.00 -14.78
CA VAL A 49 8.81 -6.27 -14.04
C VAL A 49 8.53 -7.44 -14.98
N GLY A 50 9.50 -8.35 -15.06
CA GLY A 50 9.35 -9.64 -15.74
C GLY A 50 8.59 -10.66 -14.88
N GLU A 51 9.05 -11.90 -14.88
CA GLU A 51 8.50 -12.96 -14.00
C GLU A 51 9.22 -13.03 -12.64
N ASP A 52 10.33 -12.31 -12.48
CA ASP A 52 11.13 -12.29 -11.26
C ASP A 52 10.54 -11.33 -10.21
N THR A 53 9.96 -11.90 -9.16
CA THR A 53 9.35 -11.17 -8.06
C THR A 53 10.38 -10.50 -7.15
N ALA A 54 11.64 -10.96 -7.12
CA ALA A 54 12.67 -10.41 -6.25
C ALA A 54 13.06 -8.97 -6.65
N GLU A 55 12.89 -8.61 -7.93
CA GLU A 55 13.20 -7.27 -8.42
C GLU A 55 12.10 -6.24 -8.12
N VAL A 56 10.89 -6.67 -7.74
CA VAL A 56 9.69 -5.83 -7.64
C VAL A 56 9.91 -4.64 -6.70
N ALA A 57 10.35 -4.88 -5.46
CA ALA A 57 10.58 -3.82 -4.49
C ALA A 57 11.62 -2.79 -4.97
N SER A 58 12.69 -3.27 -5.63
CA SER A 58 13.75 -2.39 -6.15
C SER A 58 13.25 -1.52 -7.33
N LYS A 59 12.41 -2.08 -8.20
CA LYS A 59 11.79 -1.36 -9.32
C LYS A 59 10.77 -0.34 -8.84
N ILE A 60 9.99 -0.66 -7.82
CA ILE A 60 9.10 0.31 -7.15
C ILE A 60 9.91 1.48 -6.59
N ALA A 61 10.96 1.21 -5.83
CA ALA A 61 11.80 2.27 -5.29
C ALA A 61 12.42 3.15 -6.39
N ALA A 62 12.83 2.56 -7.52
CA ALA A 62 13.32 3.30 -8.68
C ALA A 62 12.23 4.14 -9.36
N ALA A 63 11.01 3.60 -9.52
CA ALA A 63 9.88 4.31 -10.09
C ALA A 63 9.44 5.46 -9.19
N VAL A 64 9.29 5.26 -7.87
CA VAL A 64 8.96 6.34 -6.92
C VAL A 64 9.99 7.47 -7.00
N ARG A 65 11.30 7.16 -7.11
CA ARG A 65 12.34 8.18 -7.29
C ARG A 65 12.19 8.96 -8.61
N ARG A 66 11.79 8.28 -9.69
CA ARG A 66 11.52 8.91 -10.99
C ARG A 66 10.36 9.90 -10.91
N TYR A 67 9.32 9.55 -10.16
CA TYR A 67 8.11 10.36 -9.96
C TYR A 67 8.21 11.35 -8.79
N ALA A 68 9.29 11.31 -8.00
CA ALA A 68 9.45 12.14 -6.81
C ALA A 68 9.18 13.64 -7.04
N PRO A 69 9.61 14.29 -8.15
CA PRO A 69 9.28 15.69 -8.40
C PRO A 69 7.76 15.97 -8.49
N GLU A 70 7.01 15.13 -9.20
CA GLU A 70 5.56 15.28 -9.35
C GLU A 70 4.82 15.01 -8.03
N ILE A 71 5.34 14.06 -7.23
CA ILE A 71 4.82 13.77 -5.90
C ILE A 71 5.11 14.93 -4.94
N ASP A 72 6.33 15.48 -4.93
CA ASP A 72 6.73 16.59 -4.08
C ASP A 72 5.87 17.84 -4.33
N GLU A 73 5.47 18.09 -5.58
CA GLU A 73 4.51 19.14 -5.92
C GLU A 73 3.14 18.92 -5.27
N ALA A 74 2.60 17.70 -5.35
CA ALA A 74 1.34 17.36 -4.70
C ALA A 74 1.46 17.51 -3.17
N LEU A 75 2.58 17.08 -2.58
CA LEU A 75 2.84 17.21 -1.15
C LEU A 75 3.03 18.66 -0.69
N ALA A 76 3.52 19.56 -1.55
CA ALA A 76 3.63 20.97 -1.23
C ALA A 76 2.24 21.60 -0.95
N GLU A 77 1.19 21.11 -1.59
CA GLU A 77 -0.17 21.59 -1.37
C GLU A 77 -0.73 21.14 0.00
N PHE A 78 -0.42 19.92 0.47
CA PHE A 78 -0.72 19.50 1.86
C PHE A 78 -0.08 20.46 2.87
N ARG A 79 1.20 20.79 2.66
CA ARG A 79 1.95 21.70 3.55
C ARG A 79 1.36 23.10 3.55
N LYS A 80 0.87 23.61 2.41
CA LYS A 80 0.16 24.91 2.32
C LYS A 80 -1.12 24.93 3.14
N LEU A 81 -1.79 23.79 3.29
CA LEU A 81 -2.98 23.63 4.12
C LEU A 81 -2.64 23.38 5.60
N GLY A 82 -1.36 23.38 5.97
CA GLY A 82 -0.90 23.15 7.34
C GLY A 82 -0.90 21.67 7.76
N ALA A 83 -1.06 20.74 6.81
CA ALA A 83 -0.99 19.31 7.05
C ALA A 83 0.44 18.78 6.85
N ASP A 84 0.86 17.85 7.73
CA ASP A 84 2.06 17.05 7.50
C ASP A 84 1.71 15.89 6.55
N PRO A 85 2.33 15.78 5.36
CA PRO A 85 1.98 14.77 4.38
C PRO A 85 2.11 13.33 4.87
N VAL A 86 3.18 13.02 5.60
CA VAL A 86 3.47 11.67 6.09
C VAL A 86 2.40 11.25 7.09
N LYS A 87 2.11 12.12 8.06
CA LYS A 87 1.05 11.90 9.04
C LYS A 87 -0.33 11.77 8.37
N ALA A 88 -0.67 12.67 7.45
CA ALA A 88 -1.97 12.65 6.78
C ALA A 88 -2.18 11.38 5.94
N SER A 89 -1.13 10.89 5.27
CA SER A 89 -1.18 9.61 4.56
C SER A 89 -1.33 8.43 5.51
N LEU A 90 -0.62 8.44 6.65
CA LEU A 90 -0.72 7.39 7.65
C LEU A 90 -2.11 7.32 8.30
N GLU A 91 -2.69 8.45 8.69
CA GLU A 91 -4.03 8.52 9.27
C GLU A 91 -5.09 8.00 8.28
N SER A 92 -5.00 8.39 7.00
CA SER A 92 -5.86 7.87 5.93
C SER A 92 -5.74 6.35 5.79
N ALA A 93 -4.51 5.83 5.73
CA ALA A 93 -4.30 4.39 5.59
C ALA A 93 -4.84 3.60 6.79
N VAL A 94 -4.66 4.10 8.03
CA VAL A 94 -5.23 3.47 9.22
C VAL A 94 -6.75 3.40 9.15
N GLU A 95 -7.41 4.48 8.71
CA GLU A 95 -8.87 4.49 8.53
C GLU A 95 -9.30 3.49 7.45
N GLU A 96 -8.65 3.47 6.29
CA GLU A 96 -8.95 2.57 5.17
C GLU A 96 -8.80 1.09 5.57
N TYR A 97 -7.67 0.72 6.17
CA TYR A 97 -7.45 -0.65 6.63
C TYR A 97 -8.42 -1.04 7.74
N ALA A 98 -8.74 -0.13 8.66
CA ALA A 98 -9.75 -0.38 9.67
C ALA A 98 -11.12 -0.67 9.05
N GLU A 99 -11.49 -0.02 7.94
CA GLU A 99 -12.73 -0.33 7.23
C GLU A 99 -12.71 -1.71 6.56
N VAL A 100 -11.65 -2.02 5.79
CA VAL A 100 -11.56 -3.30 5.08
C VAL A 100 -11.52 -4.48 6.06
N LEU A 101 -10.80 -4.33 7.17
CA LEU A 101 -10.60 -5.40 8.16
C LEU A 101 -11.79 -5.59 9.11
N ARG A 102 -12.91 -4.87 8.94
CA ARG A 102 -14.15 -5.17 9.70
C ARG A 102 -14.81 -6.49 9.30
N LEU A 103 -14.34 -7.10 8.21
CA LEU A 103 -14.74 -8.41 7.69
C LEU A 103 -16.20 -8.53 7.24
N ASP A 104 -17.11 -7.67 7.70
CA ASP A 104 -18.54 -7.60 7.36
C ASP A 104 -18.83 -6.69 6.16
N VAL A 105 -17.82 -5.97 5.66
CA VAL A 105 -17.94 -5.07 4.52
C VAL A 105 -17.88 -5.87 3.21
N PRO A 106 -18.84 -5.69 2.29
CA PRO A 106 -18.78 -6.31 0.97
C PRO A 106 -17.57 -5.81 0.18
N VAL A 107 -16.71 -6.74 -0.23
CA VAL A 107 -15.47 -6.48 -0.98
C VAL A 107 -15.63 -6.67 -2.50
N GLY A 108 -16.84 -7.00 -2.95
CA GLY A 108 -17.19 -7.19 -4.36
C GLY A 108 -18.02 -8.44 -4.59
N GLY A 109 -18.86 -8.44 -5.63
CA GLY A 109 -19.68 -9.61 -5.98
C GLY A 109 -20.71 -10.04 -4.92
N GLY A 110 -20.98 -9.19 -3.93
CA GLY A 110 -21.89 -9.49 -2.81
C GLY A 110 -21.27 -10.35 -1.70
N LYS A 111 -19.98 -10.70 -1.79
CA LYS A 111 -19.23 -11.42 -0.76
C LYS A 111 -18.47 -10.46 0.14
N THR A 112 -18.32 -10.86 1.39
CA THR A 112 -17.48 -10.21 2.39
C THR A 112 -16.05 -10.76 2.37
N LEU A 113 -15.12 -10.07 3.04
CA LEU A 113 -13.75 -10.60 3.18
C LEU A 113 -13.75 -11.90 3.99
N GLU A 114 -14.65 -12.03 4.97
CA GLU A 114 -14.88 -13.26 5.72
C GLU A 114 -15.27 -14.43 4.80
N ASP A 115 -16.23 -14.21 3.89
CA ASP A 115 -16.67 -15.23 2.94
C ASP A 115 -15.51 -15.67 2.04
N LEU A 116 -14.67 -14.73 1.60
CA LEU A 116 -13.53 -15.07 0.74
C LEU A 116 -12.48 -15.87 1.51
N LEU A 117 -12.14 -15.49 2.74
CA LEU A 117 -11.08 -16.16 3.51
C LEU A 117 -11.49 -17.56 3.96
N TYR A 118 -12.66 -17.71 4.56
CA TYR A 118 -13.04 -18.98 5.16
C TYR A 118 -13.63 -20.00 4.17
N GLU A 119 -14.16 -19.55 3.03
CA GLU A 119 -14.69 -20.47 2.01
C GLU A 119 -13.66 -20.86 0.95
N SER A 120 -12.68 -20.01 0.63
CA SER A 120 -11.89 -20.20 -0.60
C SER A 120 -10.69 -21.14 -0.47
N ARG A 121 -10.15 -21.41 0.73
CA ARG A 121 -8.85 -22.12 0.92
C ARG A 121 -7.76 -21.62 -0.05
N ASP A 122 -7.83 -20.36 -0.45
CA ASP A 122 -6.91 -19.79 -1.42
C ASP A 122 -5.69 -19.25 -0.67
N GLU A 123 -4.60 -20.01 -0.70
CA GLU A 123 -3.34 -19.65 -0.03
C GLU A 123 -2.80 -18.26 -0.43
N VAL A 124 -3.08 -17.79 -1.65
CA VAL A 124 -2.68 -16.42 -2.05
C VAL A 124 -3.52 -15.40 -1.29
N LEU A 125 -4.83 -15.62 -1.17
CA LEU A 125 -5.72 -14.74 -0.42
C LEU A 125 -5.37 -14.73 1.07
N ASP A 126 -5.05 -15.90 1.64
CA ASP A 126 -4.61 -16.02 3.04
C ASP A 126 -3.36 -15.15 3.29
N LYS A 127 -2.38 -15.21 2.38
CA LYS A 127 -1.17 -14.37 2.47
C LYS A 127 -1.45 -12.88 2.29
N LEU A 128 -2.35 -12.50 1.39
CA LEU A 128 -2.77 -11.10 1.25
C LEU A 128 -3.41 -10.58 2.54
N HIS A 129 -4.25 -11.38 3.19
CA HIS A 129 -4.85 -11.02 4.46
C HIS A 129 -3.81 -10.90 5.59
N GLU A 130 -2.85 -11.81 5.67
CA GLU A 130 -1.72 -11.70 6.61
C GLU A 130 -0.96 -10.38 6.44
N ILE A 131 -0.66 -9.99 5.20
CA ILE A 131 0.00 -8.71 4.88
C ILE A 131 -0.86 -7.53 5.34
N MET A 132 -2.16 -7.53 5.03
CA MET A 132 -3.06 -6.44 5.44
C MET A 132 -3.09 -6.26 6.96
N MET A 133 -3.17 -7.36 7.70
CA MET A 133 -3.15 -7.34 9.17
C MET A 133 -1.80 -6.84 9.70
N ALA A 134 -0.68 -7.30 9.13
CA ALA A 134 0.66 -6.89 9.51
C ALA A 134 0.88 -5.38 9.27
N LEU A 135 0.51 -4.87 8.08
CA LEU A 135 0.57 -3.45 7.75
C LEU A 135 -0.29 -2.62 8.69
N PHE A 136 -1.54 -3.02 8.93
CA PHE A 136 -2.45 -2.29 9.82
C PHE A 136 -1.91 -2.18 11.24
N MET A 137 -1.40 -3.28 11.81
CA MET A 137 -0.80 -3.26 13.14
C MET A 137 0.38 -2.28 13.23
N GLU A 138 1.25 -2.31 12.23
CA GLU A 138 2.40 -1.41 12.16
C GLU A 138 1.98 0.06 11.99
N TYR A 139 1.02 0.34 11.12
CA TYR A 139 0.51 1.71 10.92
C TYR A 139 -0.14 2.27 12.17
N VAL A 140 -0.93 1.47 12.89
CA VAL A 140 -1.53 1.88 14.17
C VAL A 140 -0.47 2.13 15.23
N GLU A 141 0.59 1.34 15.28
CA GLU A 141 1.67 1.57 16.25
C GLU A 141 2.47 2.82 15.92
N ILE A 142 2.85 3.00 14.66
CA ILE A 142 3.60 4.17 14.22
C ILE A 142 2.77 5.44 14.41
N SER A 143 1.46 5.41 14.17
CA SER A 143 0.60 6.60 14.26
C SER A 143 0.55 7.19 15.68
N LYS A 144 0.66 6.36 16.73
CA LYS A 144 0.78 6.81 18.13
C LYS A 144 2.03 7.64 18.39
N THR A 145 3.08 7.45 17.60
CA THR A 145 4.36 8.19 17.74
C THR A 145 4.37 9.49 16.92
N CYS A 146 3.46 9.63 15.95
CA CYS A 146 3.34 10.82 15.12
C CYS A 146 2.55 11.92 15.85
N GLY A 147 3.25 12.94 16.35
CA GLY A 147 2.65 14.11 17.00
C GLY A 147 2.05 15.09 15.99
N ARG A 148 2.71 16.24 15.78
CA ARG A 148 2.36 17.16 14.67
C ARG A 148 2.94 16.72 13.32
N GLY A 149 3.90 15.82 13.34
CA GLY A 149 4.51 15.14 12.20
C GLY A 149 5.21 13.88 12.73
N CYS A 150 5.62 13.00 11.83
CA CYS A 150 6.27 11.75 12.21
C CYS A 150 7.77 11.92 12.48
N PRO A 151 8.34 11.26 13.50
CA PRO A 151 9.78 11.28 13.74
C PRO A 151 10.55 10.58 12.59
N PRO A 152 11.83 10.90 12.36
CA PRO A 152 12.59 10.36 11.23
C PRO A 152 12.66 8.82 11.18
N GLU A 153 12.69 8.17 12.34
CA GLU A 153 12.67 6.71 12.45
C GLU A 153 11.34 6.12 11.96
N ALA A 154 10.21 6.71 12.39
CA ALA A 154 8.89 6.36 11.88
C ALA A 154 8.79 6.58 10.37
N THR A 155 9.26 7.71 9.85
CA THR A 155 9.20 7.99 8.40
C THR A 155 10.01 6.96 7.59
N ARG A 156 11.17 6.52 8.08
CA ARG A 156 11.96 5.47 7.42
C ARG A 156 11.26 4.12 7.44
N LYS A 157 10.64 3.76 8.56
CA LYS A 157 9.84 2.53 8.65
C LYS A 157 8.65 2.59 7.71
N LEU A 158 7.93 3.71 7.66
CA LEU A 158 6.81 3.92 6.74
C LEU A 158 7.25 3.86 5.27
N GLU A 159 8.43 4.39 4.91
CA GLU A 159 8.98 4.25 3.55
C GLU A 159 9.19 2.77 3.16
N LYS A 160 9.73 1.95 4.08
CA LYS A 160 9.87 0.50 3.87
C LYS A 160 8.50 -0.14 3.68
N LEU A 161 7.57 0.09 4.61
CA LEU A 161 6.22 -0.50 4.58
C LEU A 161 5.43 -0.10 3.32
N ALA A 162 5.49 1.18 2.92
CA ALA A 162 4.85 1.69 1.72
C ALA A 162 5.38 1.01 0.45
N THR A 163 6.69 0.71 0.40
CA THR A 163 7.30 -0.03 -0.72
C THR A 163 6.82 -1.48 -0.75
N LEU A 164 6.73 -2.14 0.41
CA LEU A 164 6.23 -3.52 0.53
C LEU A 164 4.74 -3.63 0.19
N GLU A 165 3.93 -2.63 0.57
CA GLU A 165 2.51 -2.56 0.18
C GLU A 165 2.34 -2.46 -1.34
N LEU A 166 3.11 -1.59 -2.01
CA LEU A 166 3.11 -1.51 -3.47
C LEU A 166 3.61 -2.82 -4.12
N ALA A 167 4.60 -3.48 -3.51
CA ALA A 167 5.12 -4.76 -4.01
C ALA A 167 4.04 -5.85 -3.94
N THR A 168 3.27 -5.88 -2.85
CA THR A 168 2.13 -6.78 -2.66
C THR A 168 1.12 -6.62 -3.80
N TYR A 169 0.75 -5.38 -4.12
CA TYR A 169 -0.17 -5.10 -5.24
C TYR A 169 0.39 -5.60 -6.59
N VAL A 170 1.67 -5.33 -6.87
CA VAL A 170 2.29 -5.77 -8.13
C VAL A 170 2.34 -7.29 -8.22
N ILE A 171 2.78 -7.98 -7.17
CA ILE A 171 2.84 -9.46 -7.13
C ILE A 171 1.45 -10.06 -7.32
N HIS A 172 0.44 -9.53 -6.63
CA HIS A 172 -0.93 -9.99 -6.80
C HIS A 172 -1.43 -9.77 -8.25
N THR A 173 -1.09 -8.63 -8.86
CA THR A 173 -1.44 -8.34 -10.26
C THR A 173 -0.72 -9.26 -11.24
N LEU A 174 0.56 -9.57 -11.04
CA LEU A 174 1.29 -10.55 -11.83
C LEU A 174 0.64 -11.93 -11.74
N PHE A 175 0.23 -12.35 -10.54
CA PHE A 175 -0.49 -13.60 -10.33
C PHE A 175 -1.85 -13.63 -11.04
N ARG A 176 -2.68 -12.59 -10.89
CA ARG A 176 -3.98 -12.48 -11.58
C ARG A 176 -3.85 -12.51 -13.10
N ARG A 177 -2.78 -11.91 -13.63
CA ARG A 177 -2.45 -11.92 -15.06
C ARG A 177 -1.73 -13.20 -15.52
N GLN A 178 -1.56 -14.17 -14.64
CA GLN A 178 -0.89 -15.46 -14.91
C GLN A 178 0.56 -15.31 -15.40
N LYS A 179 1.23 -14.21 -15.04
CA LYS A 179 2.66 -13.99 -15.31
C LYS A 179 3.55 -14.76 -14.33
N ILE A 180 3.05 -15.05 -13.13
CA ILE A 180 3.71 -15.89 -12.13
C ILE A 180 2.77 -16.99 -11.65
N GLY A 181 3.33 -18.13 -11.25
CA GLY A 181 2.56 -19.25 -10.69
C GLY A 181 2.14 -19.01 -9.23
N ARG A 182 1.20 -19.83 -8.74
CA ARG A 182 0.71 -19.78 -7.35
C ARG A 182 1.84 -19.92 -6.33
N GLU A 183 2.72 -20.91 -6.50
CA GLU A 183 3.85 -21.15 -5.58
C GLU A 183 4.78 -19.94 -5.50
N ALA A 184 5.12 -19.32 -6.64
CA ALA A 184 5.95 -18.13 -6.69
C ALA A 184 5.27 -16.92 -6.03
N ALA A 185 3.96 -16.75 -6.25
CA ALA A 185 3.18 -15.69 -5.62
C ALA A 185 3.14 -15.86 -4.08
N VAL A 186 2.83 -17.07 -3.60
CA VAL A 186 2.78 -17.37 -2.16
C VAL A 186 4.15 -17.14 -1.50
N ALA A 187 5.23 -17.64 -2.10
CA ALA A 187 6.58 -17.43 -1.58
C ALA A 187 6.96 -15.95 -1.51
N ALA A 188 6.69 -15.18 -2.57
CA ALA A 188 7.01 -13.75 -2.59
C ALA A 188 6.17 -12.94 -1.58
N LEU A 189 4.89 -13.31 -1.37
CA LEU A 189 4.04 -12.68 -0.37
C LEU A 189 4.45 -13.06 1.05
N GLU A 190 4.91 -14.29 1.28
CA GLU A 190 5.44 -14.73 2.57
C GLU A 190 6.71 -13.95 2.95
N GLU A 191 7.64 -13.74 2.00
CA GLU A 191 8.80 -12.87 2.22
C GLU A 191 8.40 -11.44 2.60
N ILE A 192 7.33 -10.90 1.99
CA ILE A 192 6.79 -9.59 2.36
C ILE A 192 6.27 -9.57 3.81
N VAL A 193 5.54 -10.60 4.23
CA VAL A 193 5.06 -10.71 5.63
C VAL A 193 6.25 -10.70 6.59
N ASP A 194 7.27 -11.50 6.33
CA ASP A 194 8.48 -11.58 7.14
C ASP A 194 9.22 -10.23 7.21
N GLU A 195 9.30 -9.50 6.09
CA GLU A 195 9.93 -8.18 6.03
C GLU A 195 9.13 -7.07 6.75
N ILE A 196 7.80 -7.17 6.79
CA ILE A 196 6.95 -6.27 7.58
C ILE A 196 7.16 -6.53 9.08
N LEU A 197 7.15 -7.80 9.49
CA LEU A 197 7.18 -8.19 10.91
C LEU A 197 8.58 -8.14 11.54
N SER A 198 9.64 -8.15 10.73
CA SER A 198 11.04 -8.13 11.22
C SER A 198 11.52 -6.77 11.73
N GLY A 199 10.75 -5.70 11.52
CA GLY A 199 11.03 -4.35 12.07
C GLY A 199 11.97 -3.51 11.23
#